data_AF-A0A505DSC1-F1
#
_entry.id   AF-A0A505DSC1-F1
#
_cell.length_a   1.000
_cell.length_b   1.000
_cell.length_c   1.000
_cell.angle_alpha   90.00
_cell.angle_beta   90.00
_cell.angle_gamma   90.00
#
_symmetry.space_group_name_H-M   'P 1'
#
loop_
_entity.id
_entity.type
_entity.pdbx_description
1 polymer ?
#
loop_
_entity_poly.entity_id
_entity_poly.type
_entity_poly.pdbx_seq_one_letter_code
_entity_poly.pdbx_strand_id
1 'polypeptide(L)' 'LLTDAVATLLEAGARDGSLRTDVTSDDVLLLMGGIAYAVQHGTKEQASRLVDLLMDALAKGSTVS' A
#
# COMPACT_ATOMS: atom_id res chain seq x y z
N LEU A 1 -15.26 -7.64 2.23
CA LEU A 1 -15.76 -6.29 1.88
C LEU A 1 -14.63 -5.35 1.47
N LEU A 2 -13.71 -4.98 2.37
CA LEU A 2 -12.53 -4.17 2.00
C LEU A 2 -11.29 -5.05 1.72
N THR A 3 -11.05 -6.07 2.55
CA THR A 3 -9.98 -7.06 2.34
C THR A 3 -10.06 -7.72 0.96
N ASP A 4 -11.26 -8.12 0.53
CA ASP A 4 -11.46 -8.73 -0.81
C ASP A 4 -11.21 -7.74 -1.95
N ALA A 5 -11.58 -6.47 -1.75
CA ALA A 5 -11.33 -5.42 -2.75
C ALA A 5 -9.83 -5.16 -2.90
N VAL A 6 -9.11 -5.06 -1.78
CA VAL A 6 -7.65 -4.94 -1.78
C VAL A 6 -7.00 -6.18 -2.38
N ALA A 7 -7.47 -7.39 -2.05
CA ALA A 7 -6.98 -8.62 -2.65
C ALA A 7 -7.16 -8.62 -4.18
N THR A 8 -8.33 -8.19 -4.67
CA THR A 8 -8.60 -8.08 -6.11
C THR A 8 -7.61 -7.12 -6.81
N LEU A 9 -7.30 -5.99 -6.17
CA LEU A 9 -6.33 -5.02 -6.70
C LEU A 9 -4.90 -5.58 -6.69
N LEU A 10 -4.50 -6.23 -5.59
CA LEU A 10 -3.19 -6.88 -5.46
C LEU A 10 -3.02 -7.99 -6.51
N GLU A 11 -4.06 -8.81 -6.74
CA GLU A 11 -4.06 -9.84 -7.77
C GLU A 11 -3.96 -9.25 -9.18
N ALA A 12 -4.61 -8.13 -9.45
CA ALA A 12 -4.50 -7.44 -10.73
C ALA A 12 -3.06 -6.95 -10.96
N GLY A 13 -2.47 -6.25 -9.98
CA GLY A 13 -1.11 -5.76 -10.06
C GLY A 13 -0.04 -6.86 -10.05
N ALA A 14 -0.32 -8.00 -9.42
CA ALA A 14 0.54 -9.18 -9.52
C ALA A 14 0.51 -9.77 -10.93
N ARG A 15 -0.68 -9.83 -11.56
CA ARG A 15 -0.86 -10.36 -12.92
C ARG A 15 -0.21 -9.49 -14.00
N ASP A 16 -0.27 -8.17 -13.86
CA ASP A 16 0.40 -7.25 -14.79
C ASP A 16 1.88 -6.99 -14.45
N GLY A 17 2.32 -7.50 -13.29
CA GLY A 17 3.70 -7.42 -12.83
C GLY A 17 4.10 -6.07 -12.24
N SER A 18 3.15 -5.14 -12.02
CA SER A 18 3.40 -3.84 -11.39
C SER A 18 3.60 -3.94 -9.88
N LEU A 19 2.99 -4.91 -9.21
CA LEU A 19 3.05 -5.08 -7.76
C LEU A 19 3.86 -6.31 -7.34
N ARG A 20 4.49 -6.21 -6.16
CA ARG A 20 5.13 -7.33 -5.46
C ARG A 20 4.08 -8.37 -5.03
N THR A 21 4.48 -9.63 -4.91
CA THR A 21 3.56 -10.77 -4.66
C THR A 21 3.67 -11.37 -3.27
N ASP A 22 4.48 -10.77 -2.40
CA ASP A 22 4.80 -11.25 -1.04
C ASP A 22 4.01 -10.51 0.05
N VAL A 23 2.97 -9.75 -0.31
CA VAL A 23 2.10 -9.00 0.62
C VAL A 23 0.68 -9.48 0.54
N THR A 24 0.03 -9.56 1.71
CA THR A 24 -1.39 -9.90 1.80
C THR A 24 -2.25 -8.63 1.86
N SER A 25 -3.54 -8.76 1.53
CA SER A 25 -4.51 -7.66 1.69
C SER A 25 -4.66 -7.22 3.14
N ASP A 26 -4.48 -8.14 4.10
CA ASP A 26 -4.51 -7.83 5.53
C ASP A 26 -3.31 -6.96 5.95
N ASP A 27 -2.10 -7.26 5.45
CA ASP A 27 -0.91 -6.43 5.71
C ASP A 27 -1.09 -5.00 5.19
N VAL A 28 -1.64 -4.87 3.96
CA VAL A 28 -1.90 -3.57 3.34
C VAL A 28 -2.93 -2.78 4.15
N LEU A 29 -4.01 -3.44 4.60
CA LEU A 29 -5.03 -2.78 5.39
C LEU A 29 -4.54 -2.36 6.77
N LEU A 30 -3.71 -3.19 7.42
CA LEU A 30 -3.09 -2.86 8.69
C LEU A 30 -2.18 -1.63 8.55
N LEU A 31 -1.36 -1.57 7.50
CA LEU A 31 -0.48 -0.44 7.22
C LEU A 31 -1.27 0.84 6.87
N MET A 32 -2.31 0.74 6.03
CA MET A 32 -3.19 1.86 5.74
C MET A 32 -3.89 2.38 7.00
N GLY A 33 -4.31 1.49 7.91
CA GLY A 33 -4.86 1.87 9.21
C GLY A 33 -3.86 2.65 10.06
N GLY A 34 -2.60 2.24 10.08
CA GLY A 34 -1.51 2.95 10.74
C GLY A 34 -1.27 4.36 10.17
N ILE A 35 -1.27 4.49 8.84
CA ILE A 35 -1.16 5.80 8.16
C ILE A 35 -2.36 6.68 8.52
N ALA A 36 -3.59 6.15 8.42
CA ALA A 36 -4.82 6.87 8.76
C ALA A 36 -4.83 7.36 10.21
N TYR A 37 -4.26 6.58 11.14
CA TYR A 37 -4.07 7.00 12.52
C TYR A 37 -3.01 8.12 12.65
N ALA A 38 -1.84 7.95 12.03
CA ALA A 38 -0.74 8.91 12.13
C ALA A 38 -1.09 10.29 11.56
N VAL A 39 -1.86 10.34 10.47
CA VAL A 39 -2.23 11.61 9.80
C VAL A 39 -3.26 12.43 10.58
N GLN A 40 -3.92 11.86 11.61
CA GLN A 40 -4.78 12.63 12.52
C GLN A 40 -4.01 13.77 13.23
N HIS A 41 -2.68 13.67 13.30
CA HIS A 41 -1.80 14.67 13.90
C HIS A 41 -0.81 15.27 12.89
N GLY A 42 -0.99 14.98 11.60
CA GLY A 42 -0.12 15.42 10.51
C GLY A 42 -0.78 16.44 9.60
N THR A 43 -0.05 16.83 8.55
CA THR A 43 -0.59 17.67 7.47
C THR A 43 -1.11 16.81 6.32
N LYS A 44 -1.93 17.41 5.45
CA LYS A 44 -2.42 16.76 4.23
C LYS A 44 -1.25 16.33 3.32
N GLU A 45 -0.20 17.12 3.26
CA GLU A 45 1.01 16.83 2.47
C GLU A 45 1.77 15.65 3.05
N GLN A 46 1.82 15.54 4.39
CA GLN A 46 2.41 14.38 5.05
C GLN A 46 1.59 13.12 4.78
N ALA A 47 0.25 13.22 4.81
CA ALA A 47 -0.62 12.11 4.44
C ALA A 47 -0.37 11.64 3.00
N SER A 48 -0.26 12.57 2.04
CA SER A 48 0.06 12.26 0.64
C SER A 48 1.38 11.50 0.53
N ARG A 49 2.46 12.02 1.15
CA ARG A 49 3.77 11.36 1.11
C ARG A 49 3.76 9.96 1.72
N LEU A 50 2.98 9.73 2.79
CA LEU A 50 2.87 8.40 3.40
C LEU A 50 2.11 7.42 2.50
N VAL A 51 1.10 7.89 1.78
CA VAL A 51 0.40 7.08 0.77
C VAL A 51 1.32 6.79 -0.41
N ASP A 52 2.11 7.75 -0.87
CA ASP A 52 3.10 7.54 -1.93
C ASP A 52 4.12 6.48 -1.52
N LEU A 53 4.64 6.55 -0.29
CA LEU A 53 5.56 5.55 0.26
C LEU A 53 4.94 4.15 0.38
N LEU A 54 3.65 4.07 0.71
CA LEU A 54 2.91 2.80 0.70
C LEU A 54 2.87 2.24 -0.73
N MET A 55 2.54 3.06 -1.73
CA MET A 55 2.49 2.62 -3.12
C MET A 55 3.86 2.18 -3.63
N ASP A 56 4.93 2.92 -3.29
CA ASP A 56 6.32 2.57 -3.62
C ASP A 56 6.72 1.23 -2.99
N ALA A 57 6.29 0.97 -1.75
CA ALA A 57 6.56 -0.29 -1.06
C ALA A 57 5.80 -1.49 -1.67
N LEU A 58 4.69 -1.24 -2.38
CA LEU A 58 3.90 -2.27 -3.09
C LEU A 58 4.39 -2.50 -4.51
N ALA A 59 4.98 -1.49 -5.15
CA ALA A 59 5.56 -1.62 -6.46
C ALA A 59 6.61 -2.75 -6.48
N LYS A 60 6.64 -3.51 -7.57
CA LYS A 60 7.61 -4.60 -7.75
C LYS A 60 9.02 -4.01 -7.90
N GLY A 61 9.67 -3.79 -6.76
CA GLY A 61 11.07 -3.36 -6.62
C GLY A 61 11.48 -2.20 -7.54
N SER A 62 11.44 -0.97 -7.01
CA SER A 62 12.66 -0.15 -7.14
C SER A 62 13.71 -0.87 -6.29
N THR A 63 14.61 -1.60 -6.94
CA THR A 63 15.77 -2.20 -6.29
C THR A 63 16.45 -1.13 -5.45
N VAL A 64 16.45 -1.27 -4.13
CA VAL A 64 17.53 -0.67 -3.32
C VAL A 64 18.78 -1.41 -3.78
N SER A 65 19.49 -0.78 -4.71
CA SER A 65 20.84 -1.19 -5.12
C SER A 65 21.86 -0.81 -4.06
#